data_AF-A0A843GZ98-F1
#
_entry.id   AF-A0A843GZ98-F1
#
_cell.length_a   1.000
_cell.length_b   1.000
_cell.length_c   1.000
_cell.angle_alpha   90.00
_cell.angle_beta   90.00
_cell.angle_gamma   90.00
#
_symmetry.space_group_name_H-M   'P 1'
#
loop_
_entity.id
_entity.type
_entity.pdbx_description
1 polymer ?
#
loop_
_entity_poly.entity_id
_entity_poly.type
_entity_poly.pdbx_seq_one_letter_code
_entity_poly.pdbx_strand_id
1 'polypeptide(L)'
;MMLPTIPTPDELLDKGFRRGKKAADLRRGEKMPKHLKGKRIEETRVITACQVIKDRLKMILDRTPEIEELPEFYQDYIDITVGVDDFKQALGALNWAYGIITQLEKEYGAKIRKSSSERATGLRKQAYGRISSVVHKIEKDLDFLDFA
;
A
#
# COMPACT_ATOMS: atom_id res chain seq x y z
N MET A 1 7.75 22.26 -7.12
CA MET A 1 7.59 20.83 -6.80
C MET A 1 6.65 20.75 -5.61
N MET A 2 5.58 19.94 -5.66
CA MET A 2 4.63 19.78 -4.55
C MET A 2 4.79 18.37 -4.01
N LEU A 3 5.45 18.24 -2.86
CA LEU A 3 5.54 16.97 -2.15
C LEU A 3 4.12 16.51 -1.78
N PRO A 4 3.76 15.25 -2.04
CA PRO A 4 2.45 14.73 -1.69
C PRO A 4 2.34 14.65 -0.16
N THR A 5 1.19 14.99 0.40
CA THR A 5 0.92 14.79 1.83
C THR A 5 1.19 13.33 2.22
N ILE A 6 1.96 13.13 3.29
CA ILE A 6 2.26 11.79 3.79
C ILE A 6 1.06 11.31 4.63
N PRO A 7 0.46 10.17 4.30
CA PRO A 7 -0.66 9.66 5.07
C PRO A 7 -0.15 8.95 6.33
N THR A 8 -0.93 8.99 7.40
CA THR A 8 -0.73 8.07 8.53
C THR A 8 -0.99 6.62 8.09
N PRO A 9 -0.47 5.61 8.82
CA PRO A 9 -0.77 4.20 8.55
C PRO A 9 -2.28 3.92 8.42
N ASP A 10 -3.07 4.48 9.34
CA ASP A 10 -4.51 4.28 9.39
C ASP A 10 -5.19 4.91 8.18
N GLU A 11 -4.85 6.15 7.82
CA GLU A 11 -5.41 6.80 6.62
C GLU A 11 -5.10 6.03 5.33
N LEU A 12 -3.88 5.51 5.23
CA LEU A 12 -3.44 4.71 4.09
C LEU A 12 -4.24 3.40 3.99
N LEU A 13 -4.37 2.68 5.10
CA LEU A 13 -5.15 1.44 5.19
C LEU A 13 -6.63 1.68 4.93
N ASP A 14 -7.20 2.70 5.54
CA ASP A 14 -8.61 3.05 5.42
C ASP A 14 -8.98 3.36 3.98
N LYS A 15 -8.16 4.17 3.29
CA LYS A 15 -8.38 4.49 1.89
C LYS A 15 -8.32 3.23 1.01
N GLY A 16 -7.33 2.36 1.25
CA GLY A 16 -7.19 1.09 0.57
C GLY A 16 -8.38 0.17 0.76
N PHE A 17 -8.75 -0.10 2.01
CA PHE A 17 -9.83 -1.03 2.36
C PHE A 17 -11.22 -0.49 1.97
N ARG A 18 -11.46 0.82 2.12
CA ARG A 18 -12.71 1.45 1.67
C ARG A 18 -12.88 1.34 0.16
N ARG A 19 -11.82 1.58 -0.61
CA ARG A 19 -11.85 1.42 -2.08
C ARG A 19 -12.00 -0.04 -2.48
N GLY A 20 -11.31 -0.95 -1.80
CA GLY A 20 -11.46 -2.40 -1.99
C GLY A 20 -12.89 -2.88 -1.71
N LYS A 21 -13.52 -2.40 -0.62
CA LYS A 21 -14.93 -2.68 -0.31
C LYS A 21 -15.85 -2.18 -1.42
N LYS A 22 -15.68 -0.94 -1.89
CA LYS A 22 -16.48 -0.36 -2.97
C LYS A 22 -16.39 -1.19 -4.26
N ALA A 23 -15.19 -1.59 -4.67
CA ALA A 23 -15.00 -2.43 -5.86
C ALA A 23 -15.64 -3.82 -5.71
N ALA A 24 -15.55 -4.41 -4.52
CA ALA A 24 -16.20 -5.67 -4.20
C ALA A 24 -17.73 -5.58 -4.25
N ASP A 25 -18.30 -4.47 -3.77
CA ASP A 25 -19.74 -4.23 -3.76
C ASP A 25 -20.28 -4.05 -5.19
N LEU A 26 -19.52 -3.41 -6.09
CA LEU A 26 -19.87 -3.35 -7.52
C LEU A 26 -19.95 -4.76 -8.13
N ARG A 27 -18.98 -5.63 -7.82
CA ARG A 27 -18.98 -7.03 -8.28
C ARG A 27 -20.13 -7.88 -7.74
N ARG A 28 -20.76 -7.50 -6.62
CA ARG A 28 -21.91 -8.23 -6.08
C ARG A 28 -23.14 -8.13 -7.00
N GLY A 29 -23.29 -7.02 -7.73
CA GLY A 29 -24.38 -6.80 -8.68
C GLY A 29 -24.23 -7.59 -9.98
N GLU A 30 -23.03 -8.07 -10.30
CA GLU A 30 -22.78 -8.82 -11.53
C GLU A 30 -23.42 -10.22 -11.50
N LYS A 31 -23.98 -10.64 -12.65
CA LYS A 31 -24.47 -12.01 -12.85
C LYS A 31 -23.28 -12.96 -12.98
N MET A 32 -23.07 -13.82 -11.99
CA MET A 32 -21.98 -14.79 -11.95
C MET A 32 -22.45 -16.13 -11.36
N PRO A 33 -21.87 -17.27 -11.78
CA PRO A 33 -22.13 -18.56 -11.15
C PRO A 33 -21.84 -18.53 -9.64
N LYS A 34 -22.73 -19.10 -8.84
CA LYS A 34 -22.65 -19.07 -7.35
C LYS A 34 -21.30 -19.53 -6.82
N HIS A 35 -20.73 -20.59 -7.41
CA HIS A 35 -19.45 -21.18 -7.01
C HIS A 35 -18.22 -20.27 -7.28
N LEU A 36 -18.33 -19.31 -8.21
CA LEU A 36 -17.26 -18.34 -8.52
C LEU A 36 -17.48 -16.98 -7.86
N LYS A 37 -18.73 -16.64 -7.56
CA LYS A 37 -19.11 -15.30 -7.13
C LYS A 37 -18.38 -14.85 -5.87
N GLY A 38 -18.37 -15.69 -4.82
CA GLY A 38 -17.72 -15.36 -3.55
C GLY A 38 -16.23 -15.09 -3.72
N LYS A 39 -15.50 -16.00 -4.38
CA LYS A 39 -14.06 -15.83 -4.59
C LYS A 39 -13.69 -14.65 -5.50
N ARG A 40 -14.47 -14.37 -6.55
CA ARG A 40 -14.21 -13.20 -7.41
C ARG A 40 -14.40 -11.88 -6.66
N ILE A 41 -15.43 -11.78 -5.83
CA ILE A 41 -15.68 -10.58 -5.01
C ILE A 41 -14.49 -10.35 -4.07
N GLU A 42 -14.07 -11.38 -3.34
CA GLU A 42 -12.97 -11.24 -2.37
C GLU A 42 -11.61 -11.05 -3.02
N GLU A 43 -11.36 -11.67 -4.19
CA GLU A 43 -10.17 -11.43 -5.01
C GLU A 43 -10.09 -9.96 -5.42
N THR A 44 -11.19 -9.40 -5.96
CA THR A 44 -11.28 -7.98 -6.32
C THR A 44 -10.99 -7.09 -5.12
N ARG A 45 -11.60 -7.42 -3.98
CA ARG A 45 -11.47 -6.65 -2.75
C ARG A 45 -10.02 -6.53 -2.29
N VAL A 46 -9.28 -7.64 -2.33
CA VAL A 46 -7.87 -7.67 -1.93
C VAL A 46 -6.99 -6.95 -2.95
N ILE A 47 -7.14 -7.27 -4.24
CA ILE A 47 -6.33 -6.66 -5.31
C ILE A 47 -6.50 -5.14 -5.34
N THR A 48 -7.74 -4.66 -5.30
CA THR A 48 -8.00 -3.21 -5.31
C THR A 48 -7.45 -2.52 -4.06
N ALA A 49 -7.53 -3.15 -2.89
CA ALA A 49 -6.95 -2.59 -1.66
C ALA A 49 -5.42 -2.47 -1.77
N CYS A 50 -4.74 -3.54 -2.21
CA CYS A 50 -3.29 -3.52 -2.42
C CYS A 50 -2.89 -2.45 -3.43
N GLN A 51 -3.60 -2.37 -4.57
CA GLN A 51 -3.29 -1.40 -5.62
C GLN A 51 -3.34 0.04 -5.10
N VAL A 52 -4.40 0.41 -4.38
CA VAL A 52 -4.56 1.76 -3.84
C VAL A 52 -3.46 2.13 -2.84
N ILE A 53 -3.08 1.19 -1.97
CA ILE A 53 -2.01 1.42 -0.99
C ILE A 53 -0.67 1.59 -1.71
N LYS A 54 -0.34 0.65 -2.61
CA LYS A 54 0.88 0.71 -3.43
C LYS A 54 0.98 1.98 -4.26
N ASP A 55 -0.11 2.41 -4.90
CA ASP A 55 -0.13 3.62 -5.72
C ASP A 55 0.19 4.86 -4.88
N ARG A 56 -0.28 4.89 -3.63
CA ARG A 56 0.03 6.00 -2.72
C ARG A 56 1.48 5.97 -2.27
N LEU A 57 2.02 4.80 -1.91
CA LEU A 57 3.44 4.66 -1.55
C LEU A 57 4.34 5.03 -2.74
N LYS A 58 4.02 4.53 -3.94
CA LYS A 58 4.77 4.81 -5.17
C LYS A 58 4.70 6.29 -5.55
N MET A 59 3.56 6.95 -5.33
CA MET A 59 3.43 8.40 -5.53
C MET A 59 4.36 9.21 -4.63
N ILE A 60 4.59 8.77 -3.39
CA ILE A 60 5.54 9.43 -2.47
C ILE A 60 6.97 9.24 -3.01
N LEU A 61 7.34 8.00 -3.33
CA LEU A 61 8.66 7.66 -3.87
C LEU A 61 8.96 8.44 -5.17
N ASP A 62 8.01 8.50 -6.09
CA ASP A 62 8.22 9.10 -7.43
C ASP A 62 8.24 10.62 -7.43
N ARG A 63 7.66 11.25 -6.41
CA ARG A 63 7.63 12.71 -6.29
C ARG A 63 8.78 13.26 -5.46
N THR A 64 9.47 12.38 -4.73
CA THR A 64 10.65 12.76 -3.97
C THR A 64 11.83 12.84 -4.94
N PRO A 65 12.54 13.99 -5.00
CA PRO A 65 13.70 14.11 -5.86
C PRO A 65 14.85 13.22 -5.36
N GLU A 66 15.71 12.78 -6.28
CA GLU A 66 16.99 12.20 -5.91
C GLU A 66 17.86 13.29 -5.29
N ILE A 67 18.31 13.10 -4.04
CA ILE A 67 19.03 14.12 -3.28
C ILE A 67 20.34 14.49 -4.00
N GLU A 68 21.02 13.50 -4.56
CA GLU A 68 22.29 13.65 -5.27
C GLU A 68 22.19 14.51 -6.53
N GLU A 69 20.99 14.64 -7.11
CA GLU A 69 20.75 15.49 -8.29
C GLU A 69 20.41 16.93 -7.91
N LEU A 70 20.19 17.22 -6.62
CA LEU A 70 19.92 18.57 -6.14
C LEU A 70 21.20 19.41 -6.09
N PRO A 71 21.13 20.74 -6.20
CA PRO A 71 22.27 21.61 -5.92
C PRO A 71 22.82 21.41 -4.50
N GLU A 72 24.14 21.53 -4.32
CA GLU A 72 24.86 21.29 -3.06
C GLU A 72 24.22 21.99 -1.86
N PHE A 73 23.82 23.26 -2.02
CA PHE A 73 23.10 24.01 -0.98
C PHE A 73 21.85 23.28 -0.44
N TYR A 74 21.06 22.64 -1.30
CA TYR A 74 19.87 21.91 -0.88
C TYR A 74 20.20 20.55 -0.27
N GLN A 75 21.27 19.90 -0.72
CA GLN A 75 21.77 18.67 -0.09
C GLN A 75 22.20 18.95 1.35
N ASP A 76 23.02 19.99 1.55
CA ASP A 76 23.48 20.42 2.88
C ASP A 76 22.30 20.85 3.77
N TYR A 77 21.33 21.56 3.19
CA TYR A 77 20.13 21.96 3.92
C TYR A 77 19.35 20.74 4.43
N ILE A 78 19.08 19.76 3.56
CA ILE A 78 18.39 18.52 3.95
C ILE A 78 19.20 17.78 5.03
N ASP A 79 20.51 17.68 4.87
CA ASP A 79 21.38 17.00 5.83
C ASP A 79 21.31 17.64 7.22
N ILE A 80 21.35 18.98 7.29
CA ILE A 80 21.27 19.71 8.56
C ILE A 80 19.87 19.62 9.18
N THR A 81 18.80 19.63 8.38
CA THR A 81 17.43 19.64 8.91
C THR A 81 16.93 18.28 9.36
N VAL A 82 17.20 17.23 8.56
CA VAL A 82 16.60 15.91 8.75
C VAL A 82 17.59 14.75 8.59
N GLY A 83 18.81 15.00 8.09
CA GLY A 83 19.79 13.96 7.79
C GLY A 83 19.51 13.25 6.46
N VAL A 84 20.48 13.25 5.55
CA VAL A 84 20.30 12.60 4.23
C VAL A 84 20.13 11.08 4.36
N ASP A 85 20.87 10.46 5.27
CA ASP A 85 20.84 9.02 5.48
C ASP A 85 19.50 8.56 6.08
N ASP A 86 19.00 9.27 7.09
CA ASP A 86 17.71 8.97 7.73
C ASP A 86 16.55 9.14 6.73
N PHE A 87 16.60 10.19 5.90
CA PHE A 87 15.62 10.41 4.84
C PHE A 87 15.60 9.29 3.80
N LYS A 88 16.78 8.88 3.31
CA LYS A 88 16.90 7.74 2.39
C LYS A 88 16.45 6.43 3.03
N GLN A 89 16.75 6.22 4.30
CA GLN A 89 16.32 5.05 5.04
C GLN A 89 14.79 4.98 5.12
N ALA A 90 14.12 6.09 5.43
CA ALA A 90 12.66 6.16 5.48
C ALA A 90 12.02 5.87 4.10
N LEU A 91 12.54 6.47 3.02
CA LEU A 91 12.08 6.15 1.66
C LEU A 91 12.35 4.67 1.30
N GLY A 92 13.48 4.12 1.72
CA GLY A 92 13.81 2.72 1.57
C GLY A 92 12.79 1.79 2.24
N ALA A 93 12.32 2.16 3.44
CA ALA A 93 11.27 1.44 4.15
C ALA A 93 9.93 1.46 3.39
N LEU A 94 9.54 2.62 2.83
CA LEU A 94 8.35 2.73 1.97
C LEU A 94 8.46 1.84 0.72
N ASN A 95 9.63 1.82 0.07
CA ASN A 95 9.87 0.96 -1.10
C ASN A 95 9.84 -0.53 -0.72
N TRP A 96 10.40 -0.90 0.43
CA TRP A 96 10.28 -2.25 0.99
C TRP A 96 8.81 -2.64 1.19
N ALA A 97 8.00 -1.79 1.82
CA ALA A 97 6.58 -2.04 2.04
C ALA A 97 5.81 -2.19 0.73
N TYR A 98 6.09 -1.35 -0.27
CA TYR A 98 5.54 -1.47 -1.62
C TYR A 98 5.85 -2.85 -2.24
N GLY A 99 7.10 -3.33 -2.10
CA GLY A 99 7.52 -4.65 -2.56
C GLY A 99 6.76 -5.79 -1.87
N ILE A 100 6.67 -5.75 -0.54
CA ILE A 100 5.96 -6.77 0.24
C ILE A 100 4.46 -6.79 -0.11
N ILE A 101 3.81 -5.63 -0.21
CA ILE A 101 2.38 -5.55 -0.56
C ILE A 101 2.14 -6.09 -1.98
N THR A 102 3.06 -5.84 -2.92
CA THR A 102 3.00 -6.42 -4.27
C THR A 102 3.08 -7.95 -4.23
N GLN A 103 3.93 -8.51 -3.37
CA GLN A 103 4.01 -9.95 -3.19
C GLN A 103 2.72 -10.51 -2.58
N LEU A 104 2.19 -9.87 -1.54
CA LEU A 104 0.93 -10.25 -0.88
C LEU A 104 -0.25 -10.22 -1.84
N GLU A 105 -0.34 -9.20 -2.69
CA GLU A 105 -1.37 -9.09 -3.73
C GLU A 105 -1.36 -10.31 -4.67
N LYS A 106 -0.18 -10.64 -5.22
CA LYS A 106 -0.03 -11.79 -6.12
C LYS A 106 -0.34 -13.10 -5.40
N GLU A 107 0.19 -13.27 -4.19
CA GLU A 107 0.01 -14.47 -3.36
C GLU A 107 -1.47 -14.70 -3.03
N TYR A 108 -2.14 -13.71 -2.43
CA TYR A 108 -3.52 -13.85 -2.00
C TYR A 108 -4.51 -13.80 -3.16
N GLY A 109 -4.24 -13.04 -4.23
CA GLY A 109 -5.02 -13.08 -5.46
C GLY A 109 -5.05 -14.50 -6.04
N ALA A 110 -3.89 -15.14 -6.17
CA ALA A 110 -3.80 -16.52 -6.65
C ALA A 110 -4.45 -17.53 -5.68
N LYS A 111 -4.21 -17.40 -4.37
CA LYS A 111 -4.82 -18.28 -3.35
C LYS A 111 -6.35 -18.19 -3.36
N ILE A 112 -6.91 -16.99 -3.41
CA ILE A 112 -8.37 -16.79 -3.44
C ILE A 112 -8.95 -17.37 -4.74
N ARG A 113 -8.33 -17.10 -5.89
CA ARG A 113 -8.79 -17.61 -7.20
C ARG A 113 -8.89 -19.14 -7.24
N LYS A 114 -7.91 -19.83 -6.62
CA LYS A 114 -7.83 -21.30 -6.54
C LYS A 114 -8.69 -21.89 -5.41
N SER A 115 -9.16 -21.08 -4.46
CA SER A 115 -9.96 -21.54 -3.33
C SER A 115 -11.44 -21.75 -3.67
N SER A 116 -12.17 -22.40 -2.75
CA SER A 116 -13.64 -22.42 -2.77
C SER A 116 -14.21 -21.08 -2.30
N SER A 117 -15.47 -20.79 -2.65
CA SER A 117 -16.11 -19.52 -2.27
C SER A 117 -16.24 -19.34 -0.75
N GLU A 118 -16.38 -20.45 0.00
CA GLU A 118 -16.47 -20.47 1.45
C GLU A 118 -15.14 -20.08 2.11
N ARG A 119 -14.01 -20.52 1.53
CA ARG A 119 -12.66 -20.22 2.03
C ARG A 119 -12.17 -18.82 1.67
N ALA A 120 -12.71 -18.22 0.62
CA ALA A 120 -12.28 -16.91 0.11
C ALA A 120 -12.34 -15.79 1.17
N THR A 121 -13.38 -15.79 2.00
CA THR A 121 -13.53 -14.79 3.08
C THR A 121 -12.42 -14.89 4.10
N GLY A 122 -12.03 -16.11 4.48
CA GLY A 122 -10.93 -16.37 5.42
C GLY A 122 -9.59 -15.88 4.87
N LEU A 123 -9.30 -16.19 3.61
CA LEU A 123 -8.10 -15.72 2.92
C LEU A 123 -8.04 -14.20 2.83
N ARG A 124 -9.17 -13.54 2.55
CA ARG A 124 -9.26 -12.08 2.56
C ARG A 124 -8.97 -11.48 3.95
N LYS A 125 -9.44 -12.12 5.04
CA LYS A 125 -9.11 -11.66 6.41
C LYS A 125 -7.60 -11.72 6.66
N GLN A 126 -6.98 -12.84 6.30
CA GLN A 126 -5.53 -13.03 6.44
C GLN A 126 -4.74 -12.01 5.63
N ALA A 127 -5.14 -11.77 4.37
CA ALA A 127 -4.52 -10.76 3.51
C ALA A 127 -4.55 -9.38 4.17
N TYR A 128 -5.71 -8.95 4.67
CA TYR A 128 -5.86 -7.64 5.32
C TYR A 128 -5.03 -7.52 6.58
N GLY A 129 -4.97 -8.56 7.41
CA GLY A 129 -4.10 -8.57 8.59
C GLY A 129 -2.62 -8.43 8.23
N ARG A 130 -2.15 -9.16 7.20
CA ARG A 130 -0.76 -9.06 6.74
C ARG A 130 -0.45 -7.68 6.12
N ILE A 131 -1.36 -7.13 5.33
CA ILE A 131 -1.20 -5.77 4.76
C ILE A 131 -1.11 -4.74 5.90
N SER A 132 -2.02 -4.80 6.88
CA SER A 132 -2.02 -3.87 8.02
C SER A 132 -0.70 -3.98 8.80
N SER A 133 -0.23 -5.21 9.07
CA SER A 133 1.05 -5.42 9.74
C SER A 133 2.25 -4.84 8.97
N VAL A 134 2.23 -4.86 7.63
CA VAL A 134 3.29 -4.25 6.82
C VAL A 134 3.23 -2.73 6.88
N VAL A 135 2.04 -2.15 6.81
CA VAL A 135 1.89 -0.68 6.85
C VAL A 135 2.25 -0.13 8.23
N HIS A 136 1.84 -0.75 9.33
CA HIS A 136 2.25 -0.31 10.68
C HIS A 136 3.75 -0.50 10.95
N LYS A 137 4.45 -1.36 10.21
CA LYS A 137 5.91 -1.50 10.36
C LYS A 137 6.68 -0.29 9.85
N ILE A 138 6.09 0.48 8.93
CA ILE A 138 6.69 1.71 8.37
C ILE A 138 6.08 2.98 8.98
N GLU A 139 5.38 2.86 10.11
CA GLU A 139 4.70 3.99 10.77
C GLU A 139 5.69 5.11 11.12
N LYS A 140 6.82 4.76 11.75
CA LYS A 140 7.86 5.72 12.10
C LYS A 140 8.47 6.40 10.88
N ASP A 141 8.59 5.69 9.77
CA ASP A 141 9.13 6.23 8.53
C ASP A 141 8.14 7.19 7.87
N LEU A 142 6.83 6.88 7.91
CA LEU A 142 5.78 7.79 7.46
C LEU A 142 5.73 9.05 8.32
N ASP A 143 5.78 8.90 9.65
CA ASP A 143 5.76 10.04 10.59
C ASP A 143 6.99 10.93 10.40
N PHE A 144 8.16 10.34 10.17
CA PHE A 144 9.39 11.07 9.87
C PHE A 144 9.24 11.88 8.58
N LEU A 145 8.73 11.26 7.51
CA LEU A 145 8.56 11.92 6.21
C LEU A 145 7.44 12.99 6.19
N ASP A 146 6.48 12.94 7.11
CA ASP A 146 5.45 13.98 7.24
C ASP A 146 5.99 15.25 7.91
N PHE A 147 6.98 15.09 8.79
CA PHE A 147 7.65 16.20 9.48
C PHE A 147 8.77 16.84 8.63
N ALA A 148 9.45 16.03 7.81
CA ALA A 148 10.57 16.42 6.96
C ALA A 148 10.15 17.32 5.77
#